data_AF-A0AAX1J4K4-F1
#
_entry.id   AF-A0AAX1J4K4-F1
#
_cell.length_a   1.000
_cell.length_b   1.000
_cell.length_c   1.000
_cell.angle_alpha   90.00
_cell.angle_beta   90.00
_cell.angle_gamma   90.00
#
_symmetry.space_group_name_H-M   'P 1'
#
loop_
_entity.id
_entity.type
_entity.pdbx_description
1 polymer ?
#
loop_
_entity_poly.entity_id
_entity_poly.type
_entity_poly.pdbx_seq_one_letter_code
_entity_poly.pdbx_strand_id
1 'polypeptide(L)'
;MTTIAPAAPPAPTDEQVEQMILDTLAETREELVPWAWLRRRLPVTGFWRALAALDRLWLDGRVYVIRVRGCNYVGLGDEHDMRMAARAKAQGRVPAVRCV
;
A
#
# COMPACT_ATOMS: atom_id res chain seq x y z
N MET A 1 2.19 -47.26 0.01
CA MET A 1 1.69 -46.14 -0.81
C MET A 1 1.87 -44.87 0.00
N THR A 2 2.82 -44.02 -0.37
CA THR A 2 3.11 -42.77 0.36
C THR A 2 2.33 -41.64 -0.30
N THR A 3 1.37 -41.06 0.41
CA THR A 3 0.66 -39.85 -0.01
C THR A 3 1.60 -38.65 0.16
N ILE A 4 1.81 -37.88 -0.90
CA ILE A 4 2.51 -36.59 -0.83
C ILE A 4 1.43 -35.53 -0.58
N ALA A 5 1.50 -34.82 0.54
CA ALA A 5 0.61 -33.71 0.82
C ALA A 5 0.83 -32.59 -0.23
N PRO A 6 -0.24 -31.91 -0.70
CA PRO A 6 -0.08 -30.81 -1.65
C PRO A 6 0.79 -29.71 -1.02
N ALA A 7 1.75 -29.19 -1.79
CA ALA A 7 2.60 -28.08 -1.38
C ALA A 7 1.73 -26.86 -1.07
N ALA A 8 2.05 -26.16 0.02
CA ALA A 8 1.40 -24.89 0.35
C ALA A 8 1.54 -23.90 -0.82
N PRO A 9 0.52 -23.07 -1.10
CA PRO A 9 0.62 -22.07 -2.15
C PRO A 9 1.81 -21.14 -1.88
N PRO A 10 2.50 -20.66 -2.94
CA PRO A 10 3.63 -19.76 -2.78
C PRO A 10 3.17 -18.47 -2.07
N ALA A 11 4.07 -17.85 -1.32
CA ALA A 11 3.83 -16.52 -0.77
C ALA A 11 3.47 -15.57 -1.92
N PRO A 12 2.56 -14.59 -1.69
CA PRO A 12 2.17 -13.64 -2.74
C PRO A 12 3.41 -12.93 -3.28
N THR A 13 3.40 -12.43 -4.52
CA THR A 13 4.44 -11.56 -5.06
C THR A 13 4.27 -10.14 -4.53
N ASP A 14 5.26 -9.29 -4.75
CA ASP A 14 5.22 -7.90 -4.33
C ASP A 14 4.11 -7.10 -5.03
N GLU A 15 3.93 -7.31 -6.33
CA GLU A 15 2.82 -6.75 -7.12
C GLU A 15 1.47 -7.25 -6.61
N GLN A 16 1.38 -8.51 -6.17
CA GLN A 16 0.15 -9.03 -5.56
C GLN A 16 -0.14 -8.36 -4.23
N VAL A 17 0.87 -8.05 -3.40
CA VAL A 17 0.68 -7.30 -2.16
C VAL A 17 0.21 -5.88 -2.44
N GLU A 18 0.80 -5.21 -3.43
CA GLU A 18 0.38 -3.88 -3.88
C GLU A 18 -1.07 -3.89 -4.36
N GLN A 19 -1.43 -4.87 -5.19
CA GLN A 19 -2.79 -5.00 -5.69
C GLN A 19 -3.79 -5.26 -4.54
N MET A 20 -3.43 -6.12 -3.57
CA MET A 20 -4.26 -6.35 -2.38
C MET A 20 -4.48 -5.05 -1.58
N ILE A 21 -3.46 -4.20 -1.45
CA ILE A 21 -3.60 -2.89 -0.79
C ILE A 21 -4.63 -2.01 -1.53
N LEU A 22 -4.50 -1.93 -2.86
CA LEU A 22 -5.39 -1.12 -3.68
C LEU A 22 -6.83 -1.66 -3.69
N ASP A 23 -7.00 -2.97 -3.79
CA ASP A 23 -8.31 -3.62 -3.75
C ASP A 23 -8.97 -3.40 -2.38
N THR A 24 -8.23 -3.59 -1.28
CA THR A 24 -8.76 -3.35 0.06
C THR A 24 -9.17 -1.89 0.27
N LEU A 25 -8.41 -0.93 -0.28
CA LEU A 25 -8.77 0.49 -0.25
C LEU A 25 -10.01 0.78 -1.11
N ALA A 26 -10.12 0.18 -2.30
CA ALA A 26 -11.28 0.36 -3.17
C ALA A 26 -12.56 -0.24 -2.56
N GLU A 27 -12.44 -1.35 -1.85
CA GLU A 27 -13.56 -2.01 -1.15
C GLU A 27 -14.14 -1.18 -0.02
N THR A 28 -13.31 -0.40 0.71
CA THR A 28 -13.81 0.41 1.82
C THR A 28 -14.74 1.52 1.36
N ARG A 29 -14.50 2.07 0.16
CA ARG A 29 -15.12 3.30 -0.36
C ARG A 29 -14.96 4.53 0.56
N GLU A 30 -14.10 4.41 1.57
CA GLU A 30 -13.73 5.51 2.46
C GLU A 30 -12.60 6.29 1.81
N GLU A 31 -12.63 7.62 1.93
CA GLU A 31 -11.58 8.49 1.39
C GLU A 31 -10.22 8.20 2.06
N LEU A 32 -10.23 7.93 3.37
CA LEU A 32 -9.04 7.71 4.16
C LEU A 32 -9.24 6.61 5.21
N VAL A 33 -8.31 5.67 5.26
CA VAL A 33 -8.32 4.60 6.27
C VAL A 33 -7.04 4.58 7.10
N PRO A 34 -7.10 4.25 8.40
CA PRO A 34 -5.90 4.08 9.20
C PRO A 34 -5.02 2.95 8.64
N TRP A 35 -3.72 3.19 8.48
CA TRP A 35 -2.79 2.16 7.99
C TRP A 35 -2.82 0.88 8.85
N ALA A 36 -2.91 1.05 10.17
CA ALA A 36 -3.00 -0.08 11.10
C ALA A 36 -4.28 -0.91 10.92
N TRP A 37 -5.37 -0.32 10.43
CA TRP A 37 -6.62 -1.02 10.12
C TRP A 37 -6.52 -1.75 8.78
N LEU A 38 -5.92 -1.12 7.76
CA LEU A 38 -5.71 -1.68 6.43
C LEU A 38 -4.80 -2.91 6.49
N ARG A 39 -3.64 -2.78 7.15
CA ARG A 39 -2.65 -3.85 7.30
C ARG A 39 -3.18 -5.09 8.02
N ARG A 40 -4.15 -4.95 8.92
CA ARG A 40 -4.78 -6.09 9.62
C ARG A 40 -5.69 -6.93 8.71
N ARG A 41 -6.09 -6.40 7.55
CA ARG A 41 -6.95 -7.09 6.58
C ARG A 41 -6.17 -7.77 5.46
N LEU A 42 -4.90 -7.40 5.28
CA LEU A 42 -4.07 -8.03 4.26
C LEU A 42 -3.80 -9.49 4.67
N PRO A 43 -4.17 -10.48 3.83
CA PRO A 43 -3.98 -11.87 4.14
C PRO A 43 -2.48 -12.19 4.20
N VAL A 44 -1.97 -12.30 5.43
CA VAL A 44 -0.62 -12.76 5.78
C VAL A 44 0.51 -12.12 4.98
N THR A 45 0.56 -10.80 4.98
CA THR A 45 1.73 -10.03 4.52
C THR A 45 2.47 -9.52 5.75
N GLY A 46 3.68 -10.04 6.02
CA GLY A 46 4.50 -9.58 7.16
C GLY A 46 4.66 -8.05 7.15
N PHE A 47 4.79 -7.44 8.34
CA PHE A 47 4.76 -5.97 8.52
C PHE A 47 5.64 -5.23 7.51
N TRP A 48 6.91 -5.64 7.39
CA TRP A 48 7.89 -5.00 6.52
C TRP A 48 7.54 -5.09 5.04
N ARG A 49 6.91 -6.19 4.64
CA ARG A 49 6.52 -6.41 3.26
C ARG A 49 5.33 -5.55 2.87
N ALA A 50 4.33 -5.46 3.76
CA ALA A 50 3.20 -4.55 3.56
C ALA A 50 3.66 -3.09 3.55
N LEU A 51 4.62 -2.72 4.40
CA LEU A 51 5.18 -1.37 4.43
C LEU A 51 5.95 -1.05 3.14
N ALA A 52 6.81 -1.95 2.67
CA ALA A 52 7.56 -1.75 1.42
C ALA A 52 6.63 -1.63 0.18
N ALA A 53 5.55 -2.42 0.13
CA ALA A 53 4.54 -2.29 -0.91
C ALA A 53 3.80 -0.95 -0.82
N LEU A 54 3.43 -0.51 0.38
CA LEU A 54 2.82 0.81 0.58
C LEU A 54 3.76 1.94 0.13
N ASP A 55 5.06 1.84 0.47
CA ASP A 55 6.07 2.83 0.09
C ASP A 55 6.20 2.93 -1.44
N ARG A 56 6.24 1.80 -2.16
CA ARG A 56 6.26 1.82 -3.64
C ARG A 56 5.02 2.48 -4.23
N LEU A 57 3.83 2.09 -3.75
CA LEU A 57 2.58 2.71 -4.20
C LEU A 57 2.56 4.22 -3.95
N TRP A 58 3.08 4.66 -2.80
CA TRP A 58 3.17 6.08 -2.45
C TRP A 58 4.19 6.83 -3.33
N LEU A 59 5.36 6.23 -3.55
CA LEU A 59 6.39 6.78 -4.44
C LEU A 59 5.91 6.93 -5.88
N ASP A 60 4.98 6.07 -6.32
CA ASP A 60 4.35 6.14 -7.65
C ASP A 60 3.06 6.98 -7.67
N GLY A 61 2.62 7.50 -6.51
CA GLY A 61 1.40 8.32 -6.38
C GLY A 61 0.11 7.54 -6.58
N ARG A 62 0.14 6.20 -6.53
CA ARG A 62 -1.04 5.32 -6.60
C ARG A 62 -1.84 5.31 -5.28
N VAL A 63 -1.20 5.71 -4.20
CA VAL A 63 -1.82 6.02 -2.91
C VAL A 63 -1.25 7.33 -2.38
N TYR A 64 -2.00 8.01 -1.54
CA TYR A 64 -1.49 9.13 -0.75
C TYR A 64 -1.52 8.80 0.73
N VAL A 65 -0.59 9.39 1.48
CA VAL A 65 -0.45 9.18 2.92
C VAL A 65 -0.53 10.52 3.63
N ILE A 66 -1.39 10.58 4.65
CA ILE A 66 -1.44 11.72 5.57
C ILE A 66 -1.19 11.25 7.00
N ARG A 67 -0.68 12.13 7.85
CA ARG A 67 -0.49 11.87 9.28
C ARG A 67 -1.43 12.75 10.09
N VAL A 68 -2.35 12.12 10.82
CA VAL A 68 -3.31 12.79 11.70
C VAL A 68 -3.03 12.35 13.13
N ARG A 69 -2.68 13.30 14.02
CA ARG A 69 -2.39 13.03 15.44
C ARG A 69 -1.44 11.84 15.68
N GLY A 70 -0.40 11.73 14.86
CA GLY A 70 0.60 10.66 14.97
C GLY A 70 0.24 9.33 14.28
N CYS A 71 -0.96 9.21 13.72
CA CYS A 71 -1.42 8.04 12.98
C CYS A 71 -1.34 8.28 11.47
N ASN A 72 -0.81 7.31 10.72
CA ASN A 72 -0.80 7.37 9.27
C ASN A 72 -2.14 6.86 8.72
N TYR A 73 -2.74 7.65 7.85
CA TYR A 73 -3.92 7.31 7.06
C TYR A 73 -3.54 7.22 5.60
N VAL A 74 -4.20 6.33 4.88
CA VAL A 74 -3.93 6.02 3.48
C VAL A 74 -5.23 6.15 2.69
N GLY A 75 -5.14 6.73 1.50
CA GLY A 75 -6.23 6.78 0.53
C GLY A 75 -5.73 6.45 -0.88
N LEU A 76 -6.67 6.20 -1.80
CA LEU A 76 -6.35 5.96 -3.22
C LEU A 76 -5.88 7.27 -3.87
N GLY A 77 -4.74 7.23 -4.55
CA GLY A 77 -4.24 8.38 -5.30
C GLY A 77 -4.99 8.54 -6.61
N ASP A 78 -5.08 9.78 -7.08
CA ASP A 78 -5.65 10.12 -8.38
C ASP A 78 -4.57 10.48 -9.42
N GLU A 79 -5.00 10.90 -10.62
CA GLU A 79 -4.07 11.36 -11.67
C GLU A 79 -3.23 12.57 -11.27
N HIS A 80 -3.73 13.42 -10.37
CA HIS A 80 -2.98 14.55 -9.85
C HIS A 80 -1.86 14.05 -8.93
N ASP A 81 -2.14 13.11 -8.03
CA ASP A 81 -1.14 12.50 -7.15
C ASP A 81 -0.03 11.79 -7.94
N MET A 82 -0.40 11.00 -8.96
CA MET A 82 0.58 10.35 -9.85
C MET A 82 1.48 11.36 -10.56
N ARG A 83 0.93 12.49 -11.03
CA ARG A 83 1.71 13.57 -11.65
C ARG A 83 2.65 14.25 -10.66
N MET A 84 2.19 14.48 -9.43
CA MET A 84 3.02 15.07 -8.37
C MET A 84 4.15 14.14 -7.95
N ALA A 85 3.89 12.83 -7.84
CA ALA A 85 4.90 11.83 -7.56
C ALA A 85 5.95 11.73 -8.68
N ALA A 86 5.52 11.68 -9.94
CA ALA A 86 6.41 11.69 -11.09
C ALA A 86 7.30 12.96 -11.13
N ARG A 87 6.73 14.13 -10.81
CA ARG A 87 7.48 15.39 -10.70
C ARG A 87 8.50 15.35 -9.58
N ALA A 88 8.15 14.84 -8.40
CA ALA A 88 9.07 14.71 -7.28
C ALA A 88 10.25 13.79 -7.65
N LYS A 89 9.96 12.64 -8.26
CA LYS A 89 10.96 11.67 -8.74
C LYS A 89 11.91 12.29 -9.76
N ALA A 90 11.40 13.04 -10.74
CA ALA A 90 12.22 13.76 -11.71
C ALA A 90 13.16 14.80 -11.09
N GLN A 91 12.85 15.28 -9.88
CA GLN A 91 13.67 16.22 -9.10
C GLN A 91 14.60 15.52 -8.10
N GLY A 92 14.66 14.18 -8.09
CA GLY A 92 15.40 13.41 -7.09
C GLY A 92 14.82 13.52 -5.68
N ARG A 93 13.51 13.81 -5.56
CA ARG A 93 12.78 13.96 -4.31
C ARG A 93 11.74 12.86 -4.14
N VAL A 94 11.28 12.67 -2.90
CA VAL A 94 10.11 11.84 -2.60
C VAL A 94 8.84 12.70 -2.56
N PRO A 95 7.65 12.13 -2.79
CA PRO A 95 6.39 12.82 -2.55
C PRO A 95 6.31 13.35 -1.12
N ALA A 96 5.51 14.37 -0.86
CA ALA A 96 5.35 14.91 0.48
C ALA A 96 4.28 14.14 1.27
N VAL A 97 4.55 13.81 2.53
CA VAL A 97 3.51 13.38 3.48
C VAL A 97 2.89 14.62 4.10
N ARG A 98 1.56 14.76 4.03
CA ARG A 98 0.86 15.87 4.71
C ARG A 98 0.64 15.52 6.17
N CYS A 99 1.08 16.39 7.06
CA CYS A 99 0.78 16.31 8.49
C CYS A 99 -0.36 17.28 8.82
N VAL A 100 -1.40 16.78 9.48
CA VAL A 100 -2.59 17.53 9.91
C VAL A 100 -2.81 17.38 11.40
#